data_AF-A0A661KFT2-F1
#
_entry.id   AF-A0A661KFT2-F1
#
_cell.length_a   1.000
_cell.length_b   1.000
_cell.length_c   1.000
_cell.angle_alpha   90.00
_cell.angle_beta   90.00
_cell.angle_gamma   90.00
#
_symmetry.space_group_name_H-M   'P 1'
#
loop_
_entity.id
_entity.type
_entity.pdbx_description
1 polymer ?
#
loop_
_entity_poly.entity_id
_entity_poly.type
_entity_poly.pdbx_seq_one_letter_code
_entity_poly.pdbx_strand_id
1 'polypeptide(L)'
;MEFNGEEFLEKYKEDQFYVAFLKGKKGWFPVCLAESSGESTERPDRLCVSDSKDKITELAEYLKENVPAAEAIEVLYLFPVEIRNLLEKYGIKKVEYLKG
;
A
#
# COMPACT_ATOMS: atom_id res chain seq x y z
N MET A 1 3.85 -8.80 -6.81
CA MET A 1 5.17 -9.40 -6.47
C MET A 1 5.50 -8.91 -5.08
N GLU A 2 5.75 -9.82 -4.14
CA GLU A 2 6.07 -9.48 -2.76
C GLU A 2 7.56 -9.23 -2.57
N PHE A 3 7.90 -8.24 -1.75
CA PHE A 3 9.26 -7.90 -1.35
C PHE A 3 9.34 -7.66 0.16
N ASN A 4 10.51 -7.91 0.75
CA ASN A 4 10.86 -7.20 1.98
C ASN A 4 10.93 -5.68 1.71
N GLY A 5 10.54 -4.85 2.67
CA GLY A 5 10.54 -3.40 2.51
C GLY A 5 11.90 -2.82 2.10
N GLU A 6 12.99 -3.19 2.80
CA GLU A 6 14.33 -2.68 2.48
C GLU A 6 14.84 -3.21 1.13
N GLU A 7 14.50 -4.46 0.79
CA GLU A 7 14.85 -5.05 -0.50
C GLU A 7 14.19 -4.26 -1.66
N PHE A 8 12.90 -3.94 -1.53
CA PHE A 8 12.19 -3.14 -2.51
C PHE A 8 12.82 -1.76 -2.66
N LEU A 9 13.10 -1.09 -1.54
CA LEU A 9 13.65 0.27 -1.52
C LEU A 9 15.05 0.35 -2.14
N GLU A 10 15.91 -0.66 -1.93
CA GLU A 10 17.23 -0.69 -2.57
C GLU A 10 17.13 -1.00 -4.06
N LYS A 11 16.30 -1.96 -4.44
CA LYS A 11 16.13 -2.38 -5.84
C LYS A 11 15.58 -1.26 -6.73
N TYR A 12 14.68 -0.44 -6.19
CA TYR A 12 13.94 0.59 -6.91
C TYR A 12 14.24 2.00 -6.38
N LYS A 13 15.46 2.25 -5.90
CA LYS A 13 15.83 3.48 -5.18
C LYS A 13 15.73 4.78 -5.99
N GLU A 14 15.67 4.69 -7.31
CA GLU A 14 15.53 5.84 -8.22
C GLU A 14 14.14 5.94 -8.86
N ASP A 15 13.28 4.95 -8.64
CA ASP A 15 11.95 4.87 -9.24
C ASP A 15 10.89 5.52 -8.35
N GLN A 16 9.77 5.91 -8.94
CA GLN A 16 8.60 6.43 -8.23
C GLN A 16 7.41 5.49 -8.44
N PHE A 17 6.57 5.38 -7.41
CA PHE A 17 5.43 4.46 -7.41
C PHE A 17 4.15 5.16 -6.97
N TYR A 18 3.03 4.71 -7.53
CA TYR A 18 1.72 5.07 -7.06
C TYR A 18 1.34 4.25 -5.82
N VAL A 19 0.86 4.97 -4.81
CA VAL A 19 0.31 4.41 -3.57
C VAL A 19 -1.09 4.96 -3.38
N ALA A 20 -2.05 4.07 -3.19
CA ALA A 20 -3.42 4.46 -2.88
C ALA A 20 -3.62 4.59 -1.37
N PHE A 21 -4.52 5.49 -1.00
CA PHE A 21 -4.97 5.76 0.34
C PHE A 21 -6.48 5.68 0.39
N LEU A 22 -7.00 5.12 1.47
CA LEU A 22 -8.42 5.10 1.78
C LEU A 22 -8.68 6.09 2.91
N LYS A 23 -9.74 6.88 2.76
CA LYS A 23 -10.26 7.72 3.84
C LYS A 23 -11.21 6.88 4.67
N GLY A 24 -10.97 6.78 5.96
CA GLY A 24 -12.00 6.36 6.91
C GLY A 24 -12.26 7.41 7.97
N LYS A 25 -13.15 7.07 8.91
CA LYS A 25 -13.65 7.98 9.94
C LYS A 25 -12.58 8.70 10.76
N LYS A 26 -11.42 8.07 10.96
CA LYS A 26 -10.31 8.60 11.79
C LYS A 26 -9.16 9.21 11.00
N GLY A 27 -9.16 9.13 9.67
CA GLY A 27 -8.04 9.60 8.87
C GLY A 27 -7.84 8.84 7.57
N TRP A 28 -6.75 9.19 6.90
CA TRP A 28 -6.27 8.51 5.70
C TRP A 28 -5.30 7.40 6.10
N PHE A 29 -5.43 6.25 5.46
CA PHE A 29 -4.52 5.11 5.64
C PHE A 29 -4.12 4.54 4.28
N PRO A 30 -2.86 4.11 4.12
CA PRO A 30 -2.42 3.51 2.87
C PRO A 30 -3.14 2.17 2.64
N VAL A 31 -3.36 1.83 1.38
CA VAL A 31 -3.87 0.52 0.98
C VAL A 31 -2.82 -0.54 1.30
N CYS A 32 -3.23 -1.52 2.11
CA CYS A 32 -2.39 -2.62 2.55
C CYS A 32 -3.13 -3.95 2.42
N LEU A 33 -2.38 -5.05 2.31
CA LEU A 33 -2.93 -6.41 2.33
C LEU A 33 -2.43 -7.15 3.57
N ALA A 34 -3.35 -7.87 4.23
CA ALA A 34 -3.03 -8.81 5.30
C ALA A 34 -2.46 -10.11 4.70
N GLU A 35 -1.69 -10.87 5.47
CA GLU A 35 -1.33 -12.25 5.10
C GLU A 35 -2.56 -13.18 5.15
N SER A 36 -2.67 -14.09 4.18
CA SER A 36 -3.79 -15.04 4.07
C SER A 36 -3.57 -16.34 4.85
N SER A 37 -2.56 -16.42 5.73
CA SER A 37 -2.12 -17.66 6.40
C SER A 37 -3.03 -18.15 7.53
N GLY A 38 -4.21 -17.53 7.73
CA GLY A 38 -5.25 -18.04 8.64
C GLY A 38 -5.03 -17.74 10.12
N GLU A 39 -3.83 -17.36 10.52
CA GLU A 39 -3.60 -16.67 11.79
C GLU A 39 -3.88 -15.18 11.57
N SER A 40 -4.92 -14.65 12.21
CA SER A 40 -5.26 -13.23 12.14
C SER A 40 -4.12 -12.42 12.74
N THR A 41 -3.16 -11.98 11.92
CA THR A 41 -2.24 -10.93 12.32
C THR A 41 -3.07 -9.66 12.50
N GLU A 42 -3.05 -9.07 13.70
CA GLU A 42 -3.81 -7.84 14.00
C GLU A 42 -3.32 -6.61 13.21
N ARG A 43 -2.39 -6.78 12.26
CA ARG A 43 -1.69 -5.69 11.58
C ARG A 43 -1.63 -5.93 10.07
N PRO A 44 -1.81 -4.88 9.25
CA PRO A 44 -1.53 -4.95 7.83
C PRO A 44 -0.04 -5.25 7.61
N ASP A 45 0.26 -6.29 6.85
CA ASP A 45 1.62 -6.80 6.74
C ASP A 45 2.35 -6.26 5.49
N ARG A 46 1.59 -5.85 4.46
CA ARG A 46 2.12 -5.49 3.13
C ARG A 46 1.53 -4.18 2.61
N LEU A 47 2.39 -3.21 2.30
CA LEU A 47 2.01 -1.96 1.64
C LEU A 47 1.85 -2.21 0.13
N CYS A 48 0.73 -1.81 -0.46
CA CYS A 48 0.53 -1.93 -1.92
C CYS A 48 1.13 -0.73 -2.65
N VAL A 49 1.97 -1.01 -3.65
CA VAL A 49 2.56 -0.01 -4.54
C VAL A 49 2.46 -0.47 -5.99
N SER A 50 2.48 0.46 -6.94
CA SER A 50 2.36 0.14 -8.37
C SER A 50 3.14 1.16 -9.21
N ASP A 51 3.70 0.73 -10.33
CA ASP A 51 4.23 1.63 -11.38
C ASP A 51 3.10 2.14 -12.31
N SER A 52 1.91 1.54 -12.21
CA SER A 52 0.69 1.94 -12.92
C SER A 52 -0.33 2.57 -11.98
N LYS A 53 -0.74 3.81 -12.30
CA LYS A 53 -1.83 4.50 -11.57
C LYS A 53 -3.14 3.74 -11.66
N ASP A 54 -3.45 3.16 -12.82
CA ASP A 54 -4.72 2.49 -13.05
C ASP A 54 -4.84 1.24 -12.18
N LYS A 55 -3.78 0.42 -12.08
CA LYS A 55 -3.79 -0.79 -11.25
C LYS A 55 -3.99 -0.50 -9.77
N ILE A 56 -3.33 0.52 -9.24
CA ILE A 56 -3.50 0.85 -7.81
C ILE A 56 -4.87 1.49 -7.56
N THR A 57 -5.40 2.23 -8.54
CA THR A 57 -6.74 2.84 -8.45
C THR A 57 -7.82 1.76 -8.45
N GLU A 58 -7.74 0.79 -9.35
CA GLU A 58 -8.66 -0.36 -9.41
C GLU A 58 -8.72 -1.11 -8.07
N LEU A 59 -7.56 -1.40 -7.47
CA LEU A 59 -7.51 -2.02 -6.14
C LEU A 59 -8.16 -1.12 -5.07
N ALA A 60 -7.90 0.18 -5.08
CA ALA A 60 -8.45 1.11 -4.11
C ALA A 60 -9.98 1.25 -4.24
N GLU A 61 -10.50 1.27 -5.47
CA GLU A 61 -11.93 1.30 -5.77
C GLU A 61 -12.60 0.01 -5.29
N TYR A 62 -12.03 -1.15 -5.62
CA TYR A 62 -12.51 -2.43 -5.12
C TYR A 62 -12.59 -2.45 -3.59
N LEU A 63 -11.55 -1.98 -2.91
CA LEU A 63 -11.55 -1.92 -1.45
C LEU A 63 -12.56 -0.91 -0.91
N LYS A 64 -12.73 0.25 -1.54
CA LYS A 64 -13.74 1.24 -1.12
C LYS A 64 -15.16 0.67 -1.19
N GLU A 65 -15.47 -0.12 -2.22
CA GLU A 65 -16.78 -0.77 -2.38
C GLU A 65 -17.02 -1.88 -1.34
N ASN A 66 -15.95 -2.56 -0.91
CA ASN A 66 -16.04 -3.74 -0.04
C ASN A 66 -15.70 -3.46 1.44
N VAL A 67 -15.17 -2.29 1.77
CA VAL A 67 -14.85 -1.86 3.14
C VAL A 67 -15.87 -0.79 3.57
N PRO A 68 -16.86 -1.12 4.42
CA PRO A 68 -17.95 -0.20 4.76
C PRO A 68 -17.51 1.11 5.44
N ALA A 69 -16.29 1.15 5.99
CA ALA A 69 -15.74 2.32 6.65
C ALA A 69 -14.96 3.26 5.70
N ALA A 70 -14.80 2.90 4.43
CA ALA A 70 -14.06 3.69 3.44
C ALA A 70 -14.98 4.71 2.74
N GLU A 71 -14.64 5.99 2.85
CA GLU A 71 -15.44 7.12 2.38
C GLU A 71 -14.92 7.68 1.04
N ALA A 72 -13.60 7.66 0.85
CA ALA A 72 -12.94 8.21 -0.32
C ALA A 72 -11.63 7.48 -0.62
N ILE A 73 -11.12 7.69 -1.83
CA ILE A 73 -9.79 7.21 -2.26
C ILE A 73 -8.94 8.41 -2.67
N GLU A 74 -7.63 8.29 -2.50
CA GLU A 74 -6.63 9.21 -3.03
C GLU A 74 -5.42 8.40 -3.49
N VAL A 75 -4.81 8.79 -4.62
CA VAL A 75 -3.64 8.10 -5.16
C VAL A 75 -2.51 9.10 -5.29
N LEU A 76 -1.40 8.84 -4.61
CA LEU A 76 -0.22 9.69 -4.60
C LEU A 76 0.93 9.01 -5.34
N TYR A 77 1.77 9.80 -5.98
CA TYR A 77 2.98 9.34 -6.65
C TYR A 77 4.19 9.66 -5.77
N LEU A 78 4.82 8.62 -5.24
CA LEU A 78 5.75 8.72 -4.13
C LEU A 78 7.15 8.23 -4.51
N PHE A 79 8.16 8.90 -3.98
CA PHE A 79 9.54 8.45 -4.00
C PHE A 79 9.78 7.33 -2.96
N PRO A 80 10.87 6.54 -3.10
CA PRO A 80 11.18 5.46 -2.17
C PRO A 80 11.37 5.94 -0.72
N VAL A 81 11.88 7.17 -0.53
CA VAL A 81 11.99 7.77 0.81
C VAL A 81 10.63 7.99 1.48
N GLU A 82 9.61 8.35 0.71
CA GLU A 82 8.25 8.53 1.23
C GLU A 82 7.58 7.18 1.51
N ILE A 83 7.84 6.18 0.67
CA ILE A 83 7.42 4.79 0.88
C ILE A 83 8.05 4.24 2.16
N ARG A 84 9.35 4.47 2.41
CA ARG A 84 10.04 4.14 3.67
C ARG A 84 9.33 4.75 4.88
N ASN A 85 8.98 6.04 4.80
CA ASN A 85 8.28 6.72 5.88
C ASN A 85 6.91 6.08 6.18
N LEU A 86 6.19 5.59 5.16
CA LEU A 86 4.94 4.85 5.35
C LEU A 86 5.18 3.51 6.03
N LEU A 87 6.17 2.74 5.57
CA LEU A 87 6.53 1.45 6.15
C LEU A 87 6.85 1.58 7.65
N GLU A 88 7.71 2.55 8.00
CA GLU A 88 8.10 2.82 9.39
C GLU A 88 6.92 3.30 10.24
N LYS A 89 6.15 4.28 9.75
CA LYS A 89 5.02 4.87 10.49
C LYS A 89 3.94 3.84 10.83
N TYR A 90 3.65 2.93 9.91
CA TYR A 90 2.61 1.91 10.09
C TYR A 90 3.17 0.57 10.58
N GLY A 91 4.48 0.45 10.77
CA GLY A 91 5.13 -0.80 11.20
C GLY A 91 5.02 -1.94 10.19
N ILE A 92 4.91 -1.61 8.90
CA ILE A 92 4.74 -2.54 7.79
C ILE A 92 6.12 -3.01 7.33
N LYS A 93 6.29 -4.33 7.13
CA LYS A 93 7.61 -4.92 6.83
C LYS A 93 7.81 -5.31 5.36
N LYS A 94 6.73 -5.35 4.60
CA LYS A 94 6.72 -5.88 3.23
C LYS A 94 6.03 -4.92 2.27
N VAL A 95 6.38 -5.05 1.01
CA VAL A 95 5.76 -4.32 -0.10
C VAL A 95 5.15 -5.33 -1.06
N GLU A 96 3.87 -5.16 -1.38
CA GLU A 96 3.21 -5.83 -2.50
C GLU A 96 3.28 -4.93 -3.73
N TYR A 97 4.14 -5.28 -4.67
CA TYR A 97 4.32 -4.55 -5.92
C TYR A 97 3.38 -5.09 -7.00
N LEU A 98 2.38 -4.27 -7.36
CA LEU A 98 1.43 -4.52 -8.43
C LEU A 98 1.99 -4.00 -9.75
N LYS A 99 2.76 -4.83 -10.44
CA LYS A 99 3.35 -4.45 -11.73
C LYS A 99 2.26 -4.17 -12.77
N GLY A 100 2.33 -3.01 -13.43
CA GLY A 100 1.53 -2.53 -14.57
C GLY A 100 1.55 -3.45 -15.78
#